data_AF-L5KL38-F1
#
_entry.id   AF-L5KL38-F1
#
_cell.length_a   1.000
_cell.length_b   1.000
_cell.length_c   1.000
_cell.angle_alpha   90.00
_cell.angle_beta   90.00
_cell.angle_gamma   90.00
#
_symmetry.space_group_name_H-M   'P 1'
#
loop_
_entity.id
_entity.type
_entity.pdbx_description
1 polymer ?
#
loop_
_entity_poly.entity_id
_entity_poly.type
_entity_poly.pdbx_seq_one_letter_code
_entity_poly.pdbx_strand_id
1 'polypeptide(L)' 'MADKEKKKESILDLSNTIEYMRDPNNQYKLIEDTLQLGLVVCRGTSVVLICPQDSMEAIPNPFIQQQEA' A
#
# COMPACT_ATOMS: atom_id res chain seq x y z
N MET A 1 18.13 32.90 16.25
CA MET A 1 18.43 31.76 15.37
C MET A 1 17.18 30.91 15.34
N ALA A 2 16.40 30.97 14.26
CA ALA A 2 15.18 30.20 14.16
C ALA A 2 15.57 28.75 13.89
N ASP A 3 15.16 27.85 14.77
CA ASP A 3 15.17 26.41 14.52
C ASP A 3 14.40 26.17 13.22
N LYS A 4 15.16 25.94 12.14
CA LYS A 4 14.63 25.36 10.91
C LYS A 4 14.34 23.91 11.24
N GLU A 5 13.15 23.68 11.78
CA GLU A 5 12.51 22.38 11.77
C GLU A 5 12.59 21.89 10.31
N LYS A 6 13.46 20.90 10.06
CA LYS A 6 13.58 20.26 8.75
C LYS A 6 12.21 19.67 8.46
N LYS A 7 11.39 20.41 7.71
CA LYS A 7 10.19 19.89 7.06
C LYS A 7 10.70 18.78 6.14
N LYS A 8 10.76 17.55 6.66
CA LYS A 8 11.05 16.37 5.87
C LYS A 8 9.99 16.37 4.78
N GLU A 9 10.38 16.73 3.57
CA GLU A 9 9.53 16.50 2.42
C GLU A 9 9.21 15.00 2.45
N SER A 10 7.93 14.66 2.56
CA SER A 10 7.47 13.31 2.90
C SER A 10 7.63 12.33 1.72
N ILE A 11 8.67 12.49 0.92
CA ILE A 11 8.97 11.63 -0.21
C ILE A 11 9.43 10.25 0.30
N LEU A 12 9.00 9.21 -0.40
CA LEU A 12 9.38 7.83 -0.11
C LEU A 12 10.02 7.22 -1.36
N ASP A 13 11.26 6.76 -1.23
CA ASP A 13 12.00 6.13 -2.31
C ASP A 13 11.87 4.60 -2.19
N LEU A 14 11.33 3.95 -3.23
CA LEU A 14 11.11 2.50 -3.26
C LEU A 14 11.84 1.86 -4.44
N SER A 15 12.54 0.76 -4.17
CA SER A 15 13.23 -0.04 -5.19
C SER A 15 12.45 -1.32 -5.47
N ASN A 16 12.52 -1.81 -6.72
CA ASN A 16 11.80 -3.00 -7.20
C ASN A 16 10.28 -2.95 -6.98
N THR A 17 9.67 -1.78 -7.16
CA THR A 17 8.26 -1.54 -6.87
C THR A 17 7.34 -2.28 -7.85
N ILE A 18 6.30 -2.89 -7.30
CA ILE A 18 5.21 -3.56 -8.02
C ILE A 18 3.92 -2.80 -7.73
N GLU A 19 3.20 -2.43 -8.78
CA GLU A 19 1.85 -1.87 -8.67
C GLU A 19 0.82 -2.98 -8.91
N TYR A 20 -0.14 -3.10 -7.99
CA TYR A 20 -1.28 -4.01 -8.12
C TYR A 20 -2.45 -3.26 -8.74
N MET A 21 -2.92 -3.75 -9.89
CA MET A 21 -3.97 -3.07 -10.64
C MET A 21 -5.33 -3.27 -9.97
N ARG A 22 -6.21 -2.29 -10.14
CA ARG A 22 -7.58 -2.30 -9.63
C ARG A 22 -8.58 -2.56 -10.75
N ASP A 23 -9.71 -3.17 -10.42
CA ASP A 23 -10.81 -3.34 -11.37
C ASP A 23 -11.37 -1.96 -11.77
N PRO A 24 -11.47 -1.62 -13.07
CA PRO A 24 -11.99 -0.34 -13.53
C PRO A 24 -13.46 -0.12 -13.15
N ASN A 25 -14.23 -1.20 -12.93
CA ASN A 25 -15.63 -1.13 -12.51
C ASN A 25 -15.78 -1.19 -10.98
N ASN A 26 -14.76 -1.67 -10.25
CA ASN A 26 -14.78 -1.75 -8.79
C ASN A 26 -13.40 -1.44 -8.18
N GLN A 27 -13.20 -0.17 -7.84
CA GLN A 27 -11.98 0.40 -7.26
C GLN A 27 -11.56 -0.17 -5.88
N TYR A 28 -12.41 -0.98 -5.23
CA TYR A 28 -12.08 -1.69 -3.98
C TYR A 28 -11.57 -3.12 -4.22
N LYS A 29 -11.63 -3.61 -5.46
CA LYS A 29 -11.19 -4.94 -5.83
C LYS A 29 -9.87 -4.84 -6.59
N LEU A 30 -8.86 -5.55 -6.10
CA LEU A 30 -7.63 -5.80 -6.83
C LEU A 30 -7.90 -6.86 -7.90
N ILE A 31 -7.25 -6.72 -9.05
CA ILE A 31 -7.13 -7.79 -10.05
C ILE A 31 -5.76 -8.47 -9.87
N GLU A 32 -5.57 -9.66 -10.43
CA GLU A 32 -4.30 -10.40 -10.32
C GLU A 32 -3.17 -9.80 -11.16
N ASP A 33 -3.50 -8.85 -12.04
CA ASP A 33 -2.53 -8.16 -12.87
C ASP A 33 -1.64 -7.22 -12.06
N THR A 34 -0.34 -7.31 -12.33
CA THR A 34 0.69 -6.50 -11.70
C THR A 34 1.56 -5.81 -12.74
N LEU A 35 2.07 -4.62 -12.39
CA LEU A 35 3.01 -3.87 -13.20
C LEU A 35 4.32 -3.67 -12.44
N GLN A 36 5.43 -4.04 -13.06
CA GLN A 36 6.76 -3.80 -12.51
C GLN A 36 7.23 -2.38 -12.85
N LEU A 37 7.41 -1.53 -11.84
CA LEU A 37 7.81 -0.13 -12.01
C LEU A 37 9.31 0.11 -11.76
N GLY A 38 9.99 -0.78 -11.02
CA GLY A 38 11.40 -0.62 -10.70
C GLY A 38 11.63 0.41 -9.59
N LEU A 39 12.46 1.43 -9.86
CA LEU A 39 12.75 2.51 -8.91
C LEU A 39 11.71 3.63 -9.02
N VAL A 40 11.04 3.96 -7.92
CA VAL A 40 10.03 5.03 -7.88
C VAL A 40 10.26 5.95 -6.69
N VAL A 41 9.83 7.20 -6.86
CA VAL A 41 9.75 8.21 -5.79
C VAL A 41 8.28 8.54 -5.59
N CYS A 42 7.75 8.19 -4.42
CA CYS A 42 6.36 8.47 -4.06
C CYS A 42 6.23 9.87 -3.44
N ARG A 43 5.21 10.62 -3.87
CA ARG A 43 4.88 11.91 -3.27
C ARG A 43 4.15 11.69 -1.93
N GLY A 44 4.75 12.11 -0.83
CA GLY A 44 4.22 11.87 0.52
C GLY A 44 2.80 12.33 0.80
N THR A 45 2.37 13.43 0.17
CA THR A 45 0.99 13.93 0.33
C THR A 45 -0.06 12.99 -0.24
N SER A 46 0.34 12.03 -1.08
CA SER A 46 -0.54 11.04 -1.70
C SER A 46 -0.50 9.68 -0.99
N VAL A 47 0.41 9.49 -0.03
CA VAL A 47 0.52 8.24 0.73
C VAL A 47 -0.47 8.25 1.88
N VAL A 48 -1.34 7.23 1.93
CA VAL A 48 -2.38 7.11 2.96
C VAL A 48 -2.03 6.08 4.03
N LEU A 49 -1.35 4.99 3.65
CA LEU A 49 -0.99 3.89 4.54
C LEU A 49 0.37 3.31 4.14
N ILE A 50 1.19 2.95 5.13
CA ILE A 50 2.42 2.16 4.96
C ILE A 50 2.35 1.01 5.96
N CYS A 51 2.50 -0.21 5.46
CA CYS A 51 2.56 -1.41 6.28
C CYS A 51 3.70 -2.33 5.82
N PRO A 52 4.34 -3.07 6.75
CA PRO A 52 5.30 -4.10 6.38
C PRO A 52 4.62 -5.24 5.61
N GLN A 53 5.29 -5.75 4.58
CA GLN A 53 4.76 -6.85 3.76
C GLN A 53 4.79 -8.19 4.50
N ASP A 54 5.90 -8.50 5.17
CA ASP A 54 6.16 -9.85 5.72
C ASP A 54 5.25 -10.26 6.87
N SER A 55 4.57 -9.31 7.52
CA SER A 55 3.68 -9.57 8.65
C SER A 55 2.20 -9.41 8.31
N MET A 56 1.85 -9.37 7.01
CA MET A 56 0.47 -9.21 6.56
C MET A 56 0.03 -10.43 5.74
N GLU A 57 -1.08 -11.03 6.17
CA GLU A 57 -1.78 -12.06 5.41
C GLU A 57 -3.26 -11.67 5.26
N ALA A 58 -3.84 -12.00 4.11
CA ALA A 58 -5.27 -11.85 3.91
C ALA A 58 -5.99 -12.98 4.66
N ILE A 59 -6.84 -12.62 5.62
CA ILE A 59 -7.63 -13.57 6.39
C ILE A 59 -9.09 -13.59 5.92
N PRO A 60 -9.80 -14.73 6.06
CA PRO A 60 -11.24 -14.74 5.93
C PRO A 60 -11.88 -13.84 6.99
N ASN A 61 -13.10 -13.37 6.72
CA ASN A 61 -13.84 -12.56 7.69
C ASN A 61 -14.00 -13.35 9.02
N PRO A 62 -13.42 -12.87 10.14
CA PRO A 62 -13.39 -13.62 11.40
C PRO A 62 -14.75 -13.68 12.11
N PHE A 63 -15.74 -12.94 11.60
CA PHE A 63 -17.10 -12.88 12.16
C PHE A 63 -18.09 -13.76 11.41
N ILE A 64 -17.70 -14.37 10.28
CA ILE A 64 -18.48 -15.47 9.71
C ILE A 64 -18.23 -16.65 10.65
N GLN A 65 -19.18 -16.91 11.55
CA GLN A 65 -19.14 -18.09 12.42
C GLN A 65 -18.79 -19.28 11.53
N GLN A 66 -17.73 -20.01 11.88
CA GLN A 66 -17.51 -21.35 11.37
C GLN A 66 -18.77 -22.13 11.77
N GLN A 67 -19.77 -22.17 10.89
CA GLN A 67 -20.95 -23.00 11.09
C GLN A 67 -20.40 -24.44 11.13
N GLU A 68 -20.28 -24.96 12.34
CA GLU A 68 -19.95 -26.36 12.61
C GLU A 68 -20.90 -27.21 11.78
N ALA A 69 -20.31 -28.04 10.92
CA ALA A 69 -21.01 -29.04 10.11
C ALA A 69 -21.45 -30.23 10.99
#